data_AF-A0A6I0ESC8-F1
#
_entry.id   AF-A0A6I0ESC8-F1
#
_cell.length_a   1.000
_cell.length_b   1.000
_cell.length_c   1.000
_cell.angle_alpha   90.00
_cell.angle_beta   90.00
_cell.angle_gamma   90.00
#
_symmetry.space_group_name_H-M   'P 1'
#
loop_
_entity.id
_entity.type
_entity.pdbx_description
1 polymer ?
#
loop_
_entity_poly.entity_id
_entity_poly.type
_entity_poly.pdbx_seq_one_letter_code
_entity_poly.pdbx_strand_id
1 'polypeptide(L)'
;MMNYLHETRMSQVLEAIKHFDAHDQEMLQNALGNLKPETPGIIVKVDESEEEALSDQGLQDLIDKFVDLQLSLTADQGKLITSIFCEGYVQGSTIHLMYSPQFKGFLFPLH
;
A
#
# COMPACT_ATOMS: atom_id res chain seq x y z
N MET A 1 -17.06 -15.69 -11.91
CA MET A 1 -15.76 -15.51 -12.59
C MET A 1 -14.94 -14.31 -12.09
N MET A 2 -15.49 -13.44 -11.23
CA MET A 2 -14.79 -12.27 -10.67
C MET A 2 -13.64 -12.61 -9.69
N ASN A 3 -13.78 -13.67 -8.88
CA ASN A 3 -12.80 -13.99 -7.84
C ASN A 3 -11.41 -14.35 -8.41
N TYR A 4 -11.36 -15.05 -9.55
CA TYR A 4 -10.08 -15.51 -10.10
C TYR A 4 -9.19 -14.38 -10.61
N LEU A 5 -9.79 -13.34 -11.20
CA LEU A 5 -9.02 -12.17 -11.68
C LEU A 5 -8.45 -11.39 -10.51
N HIS A 6 -9.27 -11.16 -9.47
CA HIS A 6 -8.84 -10.48 -8.26
C HIS A 6 -7.74 -11.26 -7.54
N GLU A 7 -7.90 -12.58 -7.36
CA GLU A 7 -6.89 -13.45 -6.75
C GLU A 7 -5.57 -13.43 -7.52
N THR A 8 -5.63 -13.47 -8.86
CA THR A 8 -4.44 -13.40 -9.72
C THR A 8 -3.74 -12.06 -9.60
N ARG A 9 -4.48 -10.96 -9.65
CA ARG A 9 -3.92 -9.61 -9.53
C ARG A 9 -3.37 -9.35 -8.13
N MET A 10 -4.05 -9.83 -7.08
CA MET A 10 -3.55 -9.77 -5.70
C MET A 10 -2.26 -10.59 -5.54
N SER A 11 -2.18 -11.77 -6.15
CA SER A 11 -0.97 -12.60 -6.13
C SER A 11 0.23 -11.87 -6.77
N GLN A 12 0.02 -11.13 -7.85
CA GLN A 12 1.07 -10.29 -8.44
C GLN A 12 1.54 -9.19 -7.50
N VAL A 13 0.61 -8.53 -6.79
CA VAL A 13 0.97 -7.51 -5.80
C VAL A 13 1.78 -8.12 -4.66
N LEU A 14 1.31 -9.25 -4.11
CA LEU A 14 2.00 -9.97 -3.03
C LEU A 14 3.40 -10.41 -3.45
N GLU A 15 3.60 -10.81 -4.70
CA GLU A 15 4.92 -11.14 -5.23
C GLU A 15 5.82 -9.91 -5.34
N ALA A 16 5.28 -8.80 -5.84
CA ALA A 16 6.02 -7.55 -6.02
C ALA A 16 6.50 -6.97 -4.67
N ILE A 17 5.76 -7.19 -3.59
CA ILE A 17 6.14 -6.71 -2.25
C ILE A 17 7.11 -7.64 -1.49
N LYS A 18 7.45 -8.83 -2.00
CA LYS A 18 8.43 -9.72 -1.34
C LYS A 18 9.86 -9.18 -1.32
N HIS A 19 10.15 -8.17 -2.13
CA HIS A 19 11.47 -7.55 -2.20
C HIS A 19 11.67 -6.47 -1.14
N PHE A 20 10.62 -6.07 -0.41
CA PHE A 20 10.74 -5.16 0.73
C PHE A 20 11.27 -5.88 1.97
N ASP A 21 11.68 -5.10 2.96
CA ASP A 21 12.07 -5.65 4.26
C ASP A 21 10.88 -6.33 4.95
N ALA A 22 11.17 -7.23 5.90
CA ALA A 22 10.16 -8.07 6.52
C ALA A 22 9.07 -7.27 7.23
N HIS A 23 9.42 -6.12 7.81
CA HIS A 23 8.48 -5.27 8.53
C HIS A 23 7.51 -4.57 7.57
N ASP A 24 8.05 -3.92 6.53
CA ASP A 24 7.26 -3.33 5.45
C ASP A 24 6.35 -4.38 4.78
N GLN A 25 6.88 -5.57 4.52
CA GLN A 25 6.13 -6.65 3.89
C GLN A 25 4.94 -7.08 4.76
N GLU A 26 5.14 -7.27 6.06
CA GLU A 26 4.07 -7.65 6.99
C GLU A 26 2.99 -6.56 7.05
N MET A 27 3.38 -5.30 7.16
CA MET A 27 2.44 -4.17 7.14
C MET A 27 1.62 -4.13 5.86
N LEU A 28 2.27 -4.23 4.70
CA LEU A 28 1.61 -4.22 3.39
C LEU A 28 0.69 -5.43 3.22
N GLN A 29 1.10 -6.62 3.67
CA GLN A 29 0.24 -7.81 3.62
C GLN A 29 -1.01 -7.65 4.49
N ASN A 30 -0.88 -7.13 5.71
CA ASN A 30 -2.00 -6.86 6.59
C ASN A 30 -2.97 -5.81 6.00
N ALA A 31 -2.42 -4.76 5.38
CA ALA A 31 -3.18 -3.75 4.67
C ALA A 31 -3.97 -4.34 3.50
N LEU A 32 -3.32 -5.15 2.67
CA LEU A 32 -3.92 -5.75 1.47
C LEU A 32 -4.94 -6.84 1.81
N GLY A 33 -4.75 -7.58 2.91
CA GLY A 33 -5.67 -8.63 3.35
C GLY A 33 -7.09 -8.12 3.68
N ASN A 34 -7.22 -6.85 4.05
CA ASN A 34 -8.50 -6.21 4.37
C ASN A 34 -8.99 -5.24 3.29
N LEU A 35 -8.31 -5.16 2.15
CA LEU A 35 -8.59 -4.19 1.11
C LEU A 35 -9.91 -4.51 0.39
N LYS A 36 -10.78 -3.50 0.28
CA LYS A 36 -12.01 -3.52 -0.50
C LYS A 36 -12.06 -2.32 -1.47
N PRO A 37 -12.93 -2.35 -2.50
CA PRO A 37 -13.10 -1.23 -3.42
C PRO A 37 -13.44 0.10 -2.73
N GLU A 38 -14.13 0.06 -1.60
CA GLU A 38 -14.51 1.24 -0.80
C GLU A 38 -13.43 1.69 0.20
N THR A 39 -12.43 0.86 0.50
CA THR A 39 -11.40 1.19 1.50
C THR A 39 -10.55 2.38 1.02
N PRO A 40 -10.57 3.53 1.70
CA PRO A 40 -9.86 4.72 1.22
C PRO A 40 -8.34 4.65 1.45
N GLY A 41 -7.92 3.91 2.47
CA GLY A 41 -6.54 3.86 2.93
C GLY A 41 -6.37 2.96 4.13
N ILE A 42 -5.20 3.04 4.76
CA ILE A 42 -4.88 2.40 6.03
C ILE A 42 -4.43 3.43 7.07
N ILE A 43 -4.51 3.03 8.33
CA ILE A 43 -3.98 3.76 9.46
C ILE A 43 -2.90 2.88 10.08
N VAL A 44 -1.70 3.44 10.19
CA VAL A 44 -0.53 2.80 10.79
C VAL A 44 -0.31 3.48 12.13
N LYS A 45 -0.34 2.70 13.21
CA LYS A 45 0.05 3.20 14.52
C LYS A 45 1.57 3.16 14.62
N VAL A 46 2.18 4.30 14.92
CA VAL A 46 3.60 4.35 15.27
C VAL A 46 3.71 3.93 16.73
N ASP A 47 4.60 3.00 17.05
CA ASP A 47 4.74 2.52 18.42
C ASP A 47 5.33 3.65 19.29
N GLU A 48 4.76 3.89 20.47
CA GLU A 48 5.16 4.97 21.38
C GLU A 48 6.63 4.83 21.83
N SER A 49 7.18 3.61 21.74
CA SER A 49 8.60 3.33 21.97
C SER A 49 9.53 3.77 20.83
N GLU A 50 8.99 4.02 19.63
CA GLU A 50 9.66 4.60 18.46
C GLU A 50 9.31 6.09 18.28
N GLU A 51 8.22 6.57 18.89
CA GLU A 51 7.83 7.99 18.89
C GLU A 51 8.88 8.91 19.55
N GLU A 52 9.60 8.42 20.56
CA GLU A 52 10.72 9.19 21.14
C GLU A 52 11.92 9.31 20.18
N ALA A 53 11.96 8.52 19.10
CA ALA A 53 13.06 8.48 18.12
C ALA A 53 12.69 9.07 16.74
N LEU A 54 11.42 9.04 16.34
CA LEU A 54 10.97 9.55 15.05
C LEU A 54 10.49 11.00 15.17
N SER A 55 11.39 11.94 14.89
CA SER A 55 11.02 13.34 14.64
C SER A 55 9.94 13.46 13.55
N ASP A 56 9.23 14.59 13.49
CA ASP A 56 8.27 14.89 12.40
C ASP A 56 8.85 14.60 11.00
N GLN A 57 10.15 14.84 10.82
CA GLN A 57 10.86 14.53 9.58
C GLN A 57 10.96 13.02 9.32
N GLY A 58 11.21 12.21 10.35
CA GLY A 58 11.27 10.74 10.20
C GLY A 58 9.91 10.14 9.86
N LEU A 59 8.83 10.71 10.40
CA LEU A 59 7.46 10.32 10.03
C LEU A 59 7.15 10.69 8.57
N GLN A 60 7.58 11.87 8.13
CA GLN A 60 7.45 12.27 6.73
C GLN A 60 8.26 11.37 5.80
N ASP A 61 9.51 11.06 6.15
CA ASP A 61 10.37 10.16 5.36
C ASP A 61 9.74 8.76 5.23
N LEU A 62 9.06 8.28 6.27
CA LEU A 62 8.33 7.01 6.23
C LEU A 62 7.10 7.08 5.31
N ILE A 63 6.33 8.18 5.35
CA ILE A 63 5.22 8.42 4.42
C ILE A 63 5.74 8.43 2.98
N ASP A 64 6.79 9.19 2.72
CA ASP A 64 7.38 9.34 1.39
C ASP A 64 7.90 7.98 0.88
N LYS A 65 8.55 7.18 1.75
CA LYS A 65 8.98 5.80 1.43
C LYS A 65 7.82 4.96 0.88
N PHE A 66 6.63 5.01 1.48
CA PHE A 66 5.48 4.21 1.05
C PHE A 66 4.72 4.81 -0.14
N VAL A 67 4.68 6.14 -0.26
CA VAL A 67 4.02 6.83 -1.39
C VAL A 67 4.84 6.69 -2.67
N ASP A 68 6.17 6.79 -2.57
CA ASP A 68 7.08 6.67 -3.71
C ASP A 68 7.36 5.21 -4.12
N LEU A 69 6.85 4.24 -3.36
CA LEU A 69 6.99 2.83 -3.64
C LEU A 69 6.24 2.46 -4.91
N GLN A 70 6.98 2.24 -6.00
CA GLN A 70 6.41 1.82 -7.29
C GLN A 70 6.44 0.30 -7.46
N LEU A 71 5.31 -0.23 -7.92
CA LEU A 71 5.15 -1.62 -8.34
C LEU A 71 5.03 -1.68 -9.86
N SER A 72 5.71 -2.65 -10.47
CA SER A 72 5.52 -3.02 -11.87
C SER A 72 4.63 -4.25 -11.97
N LEU A 73 3.35 -4.05 -12.29
CA LEU A 73 2.31 -5.07 -12.38
C LEU A 73 1.98 -5.41 -13.83
N THR A 74 1.51 -6.62 -14.10
CA THR A 74 1.07 -7.03 -15.45
C THR A 74 -0.46 -6.95 -15.55
N ALA A 75 -0.95 -6.07 -16.41
CA ALA A 75 -2.36 -5.90 -16.76
C ALA A 75 -2.63 -6.43 -18.18
N ASP A 76 -3.92 -6.60 -18.52
CA ASP A 76 -4.36 -7.27 -19.75
C ASP A 76 -3.80 -6.67 -21.06
N GLN A 77 -3.39 -5.39 -21.04
CA GLN A 77 -2.85 -4.67 -22.19
C GLN A 77 -1.37 -4.26 -22.05
N GLY A 78 -0.67 -4.67 -20.98
CA GLY A 78 0.74 -4.34 -20.79
C GLY A 78 1.18 -4.22 -19.33
N LYS A 79 2.33 -3.58 -19.12
CA LYS A 79 2.83 -3.29 -17.77
C LYS A 79 2.16 -2.04 -17.22
N LEU A 80 1.68 -2.13 -15.98
CA LEU A 80 1.22 -1.02 -15.17
C LEU A 80 2.31 -0.69 -14.14
N ILE A 81 2.77 0.56 -14.13
CA ILE A 81 3.63 1.06 -13.06
C ILE A 81 2.76 1.93 -12.17
N THR A 82 2.57 1.54 -10.91
CA THR A 82 1.73 2.27 -9.94
C THR A 82 2.31 2.11 -8.54
N SER A 83 2.07 3.09 -7.67
CA SER A 83 2.27 2.92 -6.24
C SER A 83 1.05 2.29 -5.56
N ILE A 84 1.24 1.68 -4.39
CA ILE A 84 0.14 1.19 -3.55
C ILE A 84 -0.60 2.38 -2.93
N PHE A 85 0.15 3.37 -2.44
CA PHE A 85 -0.38 4.60 -1.82
C PHE A 85 -0.03 5.82 -2.66
N CYS A 86 -0.89 6.83 -2.68
CA CYS A 86 -0.66 8.07 -3.44
C CYS A 86 -0.51 9.31 -2.55
N GLU A 87 -0.88 9.21 -1.28
CA GLU A 87 -0.83 10.31 -0.33
C GLU A 87 -0.73 9.73 1.08
N GLY A 88 -0.10 10.47 1.98
CA GLY A 88 -0.17 10.18 3.40
C GLY A 88 -0.01 11.42 4.26
N TYR A 89 -0.48 11.34 5.50
CA TYR A 89 -0.36 12.41 6.49
C TYR A 89 -0.31 11.84 7.90
N VAL A 90 0.28 12.62 8.81
CA VAL A 90 0.30 12.30 10.24
C VAL A 90 -0.93 12.88 10.92
N GLN A 91 -1.59 12.09 11.75
CA GLN A 91 -2.67 12.53 12.63
C GLN A 91 -2.43 11.99 14.05
N GLY A 92 -1.93 12.85 14.93
CA GLY A 92 -1.49 12.43 16.27
C GLY A 92 -0.33 11.43 16.19
N SER A 93 -0.49 10.27 16.81
CA SER A 93 0.47 9.14 16.81
C SER A 93 0.29 8.15 15.66
N THR A 94 -0.43 8.56 14.61
CA THR A 94 -0.78 7.65 13.51
C THR A 94 -0.45 8.25 12.16
N ILE A 95 -0.03 7.38 11.24
CA ILE A 95 0.17 7.71 9.84
C ILE A 95 -1.03 7.18 9.06
N HIS A 96 -1.66 8.06 8.31
CA HIS A 96 -2.73 7.72 7.40
C HIS A 96 -2.16 7.62 5.99
N LEU A 97 -2.33 6.48 5.33
CA LEU A 97 -1.89 6.26 3.94
C LEU A 97 -3.09 6.00 3.05
N MET A 98 -3.26 6.78 1.98
CA MET A 98 -4.37 6.66 1.04
C MET A 98 -3.98 5.81 -0.15
N TYR A 99 -4.83 4.84 -0.50
CA TYR A 99 -4.57 3.95 -1.63
C TYR A 99 -4.63 4.70 -2.96
N SER A 100 -3.70 4.38 -3.86
CA SER A 100 -3.69 4.89 -5.22
C SER A 100 -4.94 4.44 -5.98
N PRO A 101 -5.68 5.37 -6.64
CA PRO A 101 -6.82 5.02 -7.48
C PRO A 101 -6.44 4.08 -8.63
N GLN A 102 -5.23 4.22 -9.19
CA GLN A 102 -4.74 3.35 -10.27
C GLN A 102 -4.50 1.92 -9.78
N PHE A 103 -3.90 1.79 -8.59
CA PHE A 103 -3.71 0.51 -7.93
C PHE A 103 -5.04 -0.16 -7.59
N LYS A 104 -6.00 0.59 -7.05
CA LYS A 104 -7.35 0.07 -6.79
C LYS A 104 -8.09 -0.32 -8.06
N GLY A 105 -7.98 0.46 -9.12
CA GLY A 105 -8.55 0.12 -10.43
C GLY A 105 -7.92 -1.13 -11.05
N PHE A 106 -6.64 -1.38 -10.77
CA PHE A 106 -6.00 -2.65 -11.10
C PHE A 106 -6.60 -3.81 -10.29
N LEU A 107 -6.75 -3.70 -8.97
CA LEU A 107 -7.30 -4.81 -8.18
C LEU A 107 -8.81 -5.03 -8.36
N PHE A 108 -9.55 -3.97 -8.68
CA PHE A 108 -11.01 -3.95 -8.79
C PHE A 108 -11.43 -3.21 -10.07
N PRO A 109 -11.24 -3.80 -11.25
CA PRO A 109 -11.67 -3.20 -12.50
C PRO A 109 -13.19 -3.05 -12.52
N LEU A 110 -13.67 -1.84 -12.83
CA LEU A 110 -15.08 -1.63 -13.16
C LEU A 110 -15.33 -2.24 -14.55
N HIS A 111 -16.25 -3.19 -14.65
CA HIS A 111 -16.66 -3.80 -15.92
C HIS A 111 -17.47 -2.84 -16.78
#